data_AF-A0A2G8KB73-F1
#
_entry.id   AF-A0A2G8KB73-F1
#
_cell.length_a   1.000
_cell.length_b   1.000
_cell.length_c   1.000
_cell.angle_alpha   90.00
_cell.angle_beta   90.00
_cell.angle_gamma   90.00
#
_symmetry.space_group_name_H-M   'P 1'
#
loop_
_entity.id
_entity.type
_entity.pdbx_description
1 polymer ?
#
loop_
_entity_poly.entity_id
_entity_poly.type
_entity_poly.pdbx_seq_one_letter_code
_entity_poly.pdbx_strand_id
1 'polypeptide(L)'
;MLLGGVEMKMKLHRNKDAFCLLSSEANASFKVRIVDASLYVRHVKVHPEVALAHAKALEQGTAKYPINRVEVTSLSIPRGNLIFKRESLFLALYVDGEQLPWKPLRPSFTDDRYIMAYQTLYSGLNSMFSDKGNQISRSDYAKGYTLYAFDMTPDLASGGHFNLRKNGNVRLEMQFEHALTRSVNVVVYAEYDAVVEVDKTRNVFIDF
;
A
#
# COMPACT_ATOMS: atom_id res chain seq x y z
N MET A 1 -23.67 0.91 -3.53
CA MET A 1 -24.80 1.21 -2.61
C MET A 1 -24.79 0.14 -1.53
N LEU A 2 -24.58 0.50 -0.26
CA LEU A 2 -24.51 -0.47 0.82
C LEU A 2 -25.91 -0.95 1.23
N LEU A 3 -25.99 -2.20 1.67
CA LEU A 3 -27.23 -2.82 2.12
C LEU A 3 -27.76 -2.16 3.39
N GLY A 4 -29.09 -2.04 3.50
CA GLY A 4 -29.73 -1.51 4.71
C GLY A 4 -29.57 -2.43 5.92
N GLY A 5 -29.43 -1.84 7.10
CA GLY A 5 -29.31 -2.56 8.37
C GLY A 5 -27.90 -3.07 8.69
N VAL A 6 -26.88 -2.60 7.96
CA VAL A 6 -25.47 -2.87 8.25
C VAL A 6 -24.89 -1.72 9.05
N GLU A 7 -24.28 -2.00 10.21
CA GLU A 7 -23.60 -1.00 11.02
C GLU A 7 -22.28 -0.59 10.37
N MET A 8 -22.03 0.71 10.28
CA MET A 8 -20.75 1.25 9.81
C MET A 8 -20.06 2.03 10.92
N LYS A 9 -18.79 1.70 11.17
CA LYS A 9 -17.94 2.41 12.12
C LYS A 9 -16.79 3.07 11.39
N MET A 10 -16.71 4.39 11.49
CA MET A 10 -15.58 5.16 10.97
C MET A 10 -14.61 5.48 12.11
N LYS A 11 -13.32 5.22 11.90
CA LYS A 11 -12.23 5.65 12.78
C LYS A 11 -11.24 6.47 11.98
N LEU A 12 -10.98 7.69 12.41
CA LEU A 12 -10.01 8.59 11.79
C LEU A 12 -8.77 8.66 12.68
N HIS A 13 -7.60 8.35 12.10
CA HIS A 13 -6.32 8.48 12.80
C HIS A 13 -5.54 9.62 12.15
N ARG A 14 -5.22 10.65 12.95
CA ARG A 14 -4.46 11.80 12.49
C ARG A 14 -2.96 11.60 12.74
N ASN A 15 -2.16 11.84 11.71
CA ASN A 15 -0.70 11.84 11.82
C ASN A 15 -0.18 13.04 12.63
N LYS A 16 1.02 12.91 13.21
CA LYS A 16 1.67 14.00 13.97
C LYS A 16 1.93 15.21 13.06
N ASP A 17 1.87 16.42 13.62
CA ASP A 17 2.08 17.67 12.87
C ASP A 17 3.41 17.70 12.11
N ALA A 18 4.48 17.22 12.74
CA ALA A 18 5.80 17.13 12.13
C ALA A 18 5.85 16.23 10.88
N PHE A 19 4.91 15.28 10.75
CA PHE A 19 4.79 14.46 9.55
C PHE A 19 3.95 15.15 8.47
N CYS A 20 2.87 15.84 8.87
CA CYS A 20 1.97 16.51 7.92
C CYS A 20 2.59 17.77 7.29
N LEU A 21 3.57 18.40 7.96
CA LEU A 21 4.21 19.64 7.53
C LEU A 21 5.72 19.44 7.47
N LEU A 22 6.26 19.35 6.26
CA LEU A 22 7.71 19.40 6.04
C LEU A 22 8.15 20.87 6.11
N SER A 23 9.13 21.16 6.97
CA SER A 23 9.74 22.49 7.08
C SER A 23 11.24 22.41 6.81
N SER A 24 11.76 23.38 6.06
CA SER A 24 13.20 23.59 5.87
C SER A 24 13.86 24.32 7.05
N GLU A 25 13.08 24.89 7.97
CA GLU A 25 13.58 25.57 9.16
C GLU A 25 13.90 24.58 10.28
N ALA A 26 15.10 24.70 10.85
CA ALA A 26 15.50 23.91 12.00
C ALA A 26 14.59 24.23 13.21
N ASN A 27 14.04 23.18 13.84
CA ASN A 27 13.14 23.27 15.00
C ASN A 27 11.80 24.00 14.77
N ALA A 28 11.32 24.07 13.52
CA ALA A 28 9.98 24.59 13.26
C ALA A 28 8.90 23.75 13.95
N SER A 29 7.98 24.42 14.63
CA SER A 29 6.88 23.81 15.39
C SER A 29 5.51 24.15 14.81
N PHE A 30 5.41 24.08 13.48
CA PHE A 30 4.13 24.29 12.79
C PHE A 30 3.10 23.25 13.23
N LYS A 31 1.84 23.70 13.34
CA LYS A 31 0.72 22.87 13.79
C LYS A 31 -0.36 22.86 12.73
N VAL A 32 -0.86 21.68 12.40
CA VAL A 32 -2.08 21.57 11.59
C VAL A 32 -3.27 21.77 12.52
N ARG A 33 -4.22 22.62 12.15
CA ARG A 33 -5.48 22.76 12.88
C ARG A 33 -6.64 22.43 11.95
N ILE A 34 -7.35 21.35 12.25
CA ILE A 34 -8.61 21.03 11.57
C ILE A 34 -9.64 22.01 12.12
N VAL A 35 -10.09 22.93 11.27
CA VAL A 35 -11.08 23.96 11.65
C VAL A 35 -12.49 23.38 11.59
N ASP A 36 -12.78 22.60 10.55
CA ASP A 36 -14.04 21.88 10.38
C ASP A 36 -13.79 20.56 9.62
N ALA A 37 -14.61 19.56 9.88
CA ALA A 37 -14.61 18.28 9.18
C ALA A 37 -16.05 17.76 9.07
N SER A 38 -16.55 17.65 7.84
CA SER A 38 -17.92 17.23 7.55
C SER A 38 -17.92 15.96 6.69
N LEU A 39 -18.73 14.97 7.05
CA LEU A 39 -18.97 13.76 6.26
C LEU A 39 -20.39 13.79 5.70
N TYR A 40 -20.52 13.71 4.37
CA TYR A 40 -21.79 13.66 3.69
C TYR A 40 -22.07 12.23 3.21
N VAL A 41 -23.14 11.62 3.71
CA VAL A 41 -23.57 10.26 3.31
C VAL A 41 -24.91 10.34 2.61
N ARG A 42 -25.00 9.75 1.42
CA ARG A 42 -26.26 9.66 0.67
C ARG A 42 -27.05 8.43 1.13
N HIS A 43 -28.12 8.66 1.86
CA HIS A 43 -29.09 7.63 2.23
C HIS A 43 -30.24 7.59 1.21
N VAL A 44 -30.67 6.40 0.83
CA VAL A 44 -31.77 6.18 -0.12
C VAL A 44 -32.83 5.31 0.53
N LYS A 45 -34.07 5.80 0.57
CA LYS A 45 -35.22 5.01 1.02
C LYS A 45 -35.65 4.09 -0.11
N VAL A 46 -35.51 2.79 0.11
CA VAL A 46 -35.82 1.77 -0.89
C VAL A 46 -37.30 1.36 -0.79
N HIS A 47 -37.95 1.11 -1.93
CA HIS A 47 -39.33 0.58 -1.96
C HIS A 47 -39.39 -0.81 -1.30
N PRO A 48 -40.48 -1.17 -0.57
CA PRO A 48 -40.57 -2.43 0.17
C PRO A 48 -40.32 -3.69 -0.69
N GLU A 49 -40.77 -3.70 -1.95
CA GLU A 49 -40.56 -4.82 -2.86
C GLU A 49 -39.08 -5.08 -3.18
N VAL A 50 -38.30 -4.01 -3.34
CA VAL A 50 -36.85 -4.11 -3.59
C VAL A 50 -36.13 -4.56 -2.32
N ALA A 51 -36.58 -4.09 -1.14
CA ALA A 51 -36.04 -4.57 0.13
C ALA A 51 -36.30 -6.07 0.33
N LEU A 52 -37.49 -6.56 -0.03
CA LEU A 52 -37.81 -7.99 -0.03
C LEU A 52 -36.98 -8.76 -1.05
N ALA A 53 -36.79 -8.22 -2.26
CA ALA A 53 -35.94 -8.81 -3.27
C ALA A 53 -34.48 -8.96 -2.80
N HIS A 54 -33.93 -7.93 -2.13
CA HIS A 54 -32.61 -8.01 -1.50
C HIS A 54 -32.56 -9.09 -0.41
N ALA A 55 -33.59 -9.20 0.44
CA ALA A 55 -33.66 -10.23 1.47
C ALA A 55 -33.65 -11.65 0.88
N LYS A 56 -34.44 -11.89 -0.18
CA LYS A 56 -34.45 -13.17 -0.91
C LYS A 56 -33.12 -13.47 -1.60
N ALA A 57 -32.50 -12.47 -2.23
CA ALA A 57 -31.19 -12.65 -2.85
C ALA A 57 -30.12 -13.09 -1.83
N LEU A 58 -30.21 -12.58 -0.60
CA LEU A 58 -29.29 -12.93 0.48
C LEU A 58 -29.47 -14.35 1.02
N GLU A 59 -30.59 -15.01 0.72
CA GLU A 59 -30.75 -16.44 1.00
C GLU A 59 -29.92 -17.30 0.05
N GLN A 60 -29.59 -16.78 -1.15
CA GLN A 60 -28.82 -17.49 -2.17
C GLN A 60 -27.32 -17.20 -2.10
N GLY A 61 -26.92 -16.02 -1.62
CA GLY A 61 -25.51 -15.63 -1.52
C GLY A 61 -25.29 -14.34 -0.73
N THR A 62 -24.04 -14.02 -0.41
CA THR A 62 -23.67 -12.80 0.32
C THR A 62 -23.66 -11.58 -0.62
N ALA A 63 -23.95 -10.40 -0.08
CA ALA A 63 -23.70 -9.15 -0.80
C ALA A 63 -22.22 -8.81 -0.74
N LYS A 64 -21.56 -8.63 -1.89
CA LYS A 64 -20.12 -8.39 -2.00
C LYS A 64 -19.84 -6.94 -2.39
N TYR A 65 -18.94 -6.30 -1.66
CA TYR A 65 -18.49 -4.93 -1.89
C TYR A 65 -16.97 -4.89 -2.05
N PRO A 66 -16.46 -4.73 -3.28
CA PRO A 66 -15.04 -4.58 -3.52
C PRO A 66 -14.48 -3.32 -2.87
N ILE A 67 -13.31 -3.43 -2.26
CA ILE A 67 -12.57 -2.33 -1.62
C ILE A 67 -11.08 -2.49 -1.90
N ASN A 68 -10.34 -1.38 -1.93
CA ASN A 68 -8.88 -1.43 -1.88
C ASN A 68 -8.47 -1.47 -0.40
N ARG A 69 -7.66 -2.45 -0.04
CA ARG A 69 -7.06 -2.54 1.28
C ARG A 69 -5.64 -2.02 1.23
N VAL A 70 -5.29 -1.21 2.21
CA VAL A 70 -3.95 -0.66 2.40
C VAL A 70 -3.44 -1.09 3.76
N GLU A 71 -2.27 -1.69 3.78
CA GLU A 71 -1.57 -2.08 5.01
C GLU A 71 -0.19 -1.46 5.07
N VAL A 72 0.15 -0.95 6.25
CA VAL A 72 1.46 -0.37 6.53
C VAL A 72 2.04 -1.07 7.75
N THR A 73 3.18 -1.72 7.56
CA THR A 73 3.93 -2.37 8.64
C THR A 73 5.32 -1.78 8.71
N SER A 74 5.83 -1.56 9.91
CA SER A 74 7.19 -1.07 10.14
C SER A 74 8.03 -2.13 10.86
N LEU A 75 9.25 -2.38 10.37
CA LEU A 75 10.21 -3.31 10.94
C LEU A 75 11.48 -2.55 11.32
N SER A 76 11.93 -2.67 12.56
CA SER A 76 13.18 -2.05 13.03
C SER A 76 14.35 -3.02 12.83
N ILE A 77 15.33 -2.64 12.01
CA ILE A 77 16.57 -3.40 11.83
C ILE A 77 17.64 -2.78 12.75
N PRO A 78 18.22 -3.55 13.69
CA PRO A 78 19.21 -3.03 14.62
C PRO A 78 20.56 -2.77 13.94
N ARG A 79 21.36 -1.90 14.59
CA ARG A 79 22.77 -1.66 14.24
C ARG A 79 23.54 -2.98 14.15
N GLY A 80 24.48 -3.07 13.20
CA GLY A 80 25.42 -4.19 13.10
C GLY A 80 24.85 -5.44 12.43
N ASN A 81 23.57 -5.43 12.01
CA ASN A 81 23.01 -6.55 11.27
C ASN A 81 23.51 -6.55 9.81
N LEU A 82 23.92 -7.73 9.34
CA LEU A 82 24.50 -8.01 8.03
C LEU A 82 24.09 -9.43 7.66
N ILE A 83 23.22 -9.65 6.67
CA ILE A 83 23.09 -10.99 6.10
C ILE A 83 23.85 -10.97 4.77
N PHE A 84 25.00 -11.65 4.72
CA PHE A 84 26.14 -11.59 3.76
C PHE A 84 25.90 -12.51 2.52
N LYS A 85 26.35 -12.32 1.24
CA LYS A 85 27.66 -11.88 0.66
C LYS A 85 27.55 -11.13 -0.70
N ARG A 86 28.37 -10.06 -0.79
CA ARG A 86 28.95 -9.31 -1.93
C ARG A 86 28.08 -8.42 -2.85
N GLU A 87 28.43 -7.13 -2.72
CA GLU A 87 28.29 -5.96 -3.59
C GLU A 87 26.87 -5.43 -3.84
N SER A 88 26.68 -4.18 -3.36
CA SER A 88 25.46 -3.36 -3.42
C SER A 88 24.31 -3.78 -2.50
N LEU A 89 23.43 -2.83 -2.16
CA LEU A 89 22.16 -3.13 -1.48
C LEU A 89 21.39 -4.13 -2.34
N PHE A 90 20.97 -5.27 -1.79
CA PHE A 90 20.14 -6.25 -2.50
C PHE A 90 18.69 -6.11 -2.04
N LEU A 91 17.76 -6.11 -3.00
CA LEU A 91 16.34 -6.13 -2.71
C LEU A 91 15.59 -7.05 -3.69
N ALA A 92 14.88 -8.02 -3.15
CA ALA A 92 14.00 -8.92 -3.90
C ALA A 92 12.74 -9.24 -3.08
N LEU A 93 11.63 -9.36 -3.78
CA LEU A 93 10.37 -9.88 -3.25
C LEU A 93 10.22 -11.32 -3.74
N TYR A 94 9.69 -12.20 -2.92
CA TYR A 94 9.32 -13.56 -3.31
C TYR A 94 7.83 -13.73 -3.05
N VAL A 95 7.10 -14.16 -4.08
CA VAL A 95 5.68 -14.51 -3.99
C VAL A 95 5.57 -16.00 -4.27
N ASP A 96 5.17 -16.78 -3.25
CA ASP A 96 5.09 -18.25 -3.33
C ASP A 96 6.37 -18.94 -3.81
N GLY A 97 7.53 -18.33 -3.50
CA GLY A 97 8.85 -18.81 -3.90
C GLY A 97 9.34 -18.30 -5.25
N GLU A 98 8.49 -17.64 -6.05
CA GLU A 98 8.89 -16.97 -7.28
C GLU A 98 9.44 -15.57 -6.99
N GLN A 99 10.61 -15.26 -7.54
CA GLN A 99 11.30 -13.99 -7.30
C GLN A 99 10.79 -12.87 -8.20
N LEU A 100 10.51 -11.73 -7.60
CA LEU A 100 10.14 -10.47 -8.24
C LEU A 100 11.03 -9.33 -7.73
N PRO A 101 11.66 -8.56 -8.62
CA PRO A 101 11.82 -8.78 -10.06
C PRO A 101 12.68 -10.02 -10.38
N TRP A 102 12.59 -10.52 -11.63
CA TRP A 102 13.39 -11.66 -12.12
C TRP A 102 14.89 -11.49 -11.88
N LYS A 103 15.39 -10.24 -11.96
CA LYS A 103 16.73 -9.87 -11.52
C LYS A 103 16.61 -8.97 -10.28
N PRO A 104 17.14 -9.37 -9.11
CA PRO A 104 17.08 -8.58 -7.89
C PRO A 104 17.62 -7.17 -8.10
N LEU A 105 17.02 -6.20 -7.43
CA LEU A 105 17.53 -4.83 -7.47
C LEU A 105 18.83 -4.78 -6.69
N ARG A 106 19.85 -4.22 -7.33
CA ARG A 106 21.17 -3.98 -6.74
C ARG A 106 21.62 -2.54 -6.92
N PRO A 107 20.92 -1.55 -6.31
CA PRO A 107 21.31 -0.16 -6.47
C PRO A 107 22.67 0.11 -5.82
N SER A 108 23.55 0.77 -6.56
CA SER A 108 24.75 1.43 -6.05
C SER A 108 24.58 2.94 -6.25
N PHE A 109 24.53 3.67 -5.15
CA PHE A 109 24.43 5.14 -5.19
C PHE A 109 25.80 5.80 -5.41
N THR A 110 26.89 5.11 -5.10
CA THR A 110 28.26 5.60 -5.36
C THR A 110 28.62 5.53 -6.84
N ASP A 111 28.16 4.48 -7.53
CA ASP A 111 28.47 4.25 -8.95
C ASP A 111 27.38 4.80 -9.88
N ASP A 112 26.39 5.52 -9.33
CA ASP A 112 25.21 6.01 -10.07
C ASP A 112 24.38 4.88 -10.74
N ARG A 113 24.52 3.64 -10.25
CA ARG A 113 23.83 2.44 -10.73
C ARG A 113 22.58 2.15 -9.91
N TYR A 114 21.59 3.03 -9.97
CA TYR A 114 20.29 2.83 -9.30
C TYR A 114 19.10 3.07 -10.24
N ILE A 115 19.34 3.23 -11.55
CA ILE A 115 18.29 3.61 -12.50
C ILE A 115 17.14 2.60 -12.56
N MET A 116 17.43 1.30 -12.50
CA MET A 116 16.40 0.25 -12.47
C MET A 116 15.56 0.34 -11.19
N ALA A 117 16.19 0.64 -10.05
CA ALA A 117 15.47 0.84 -8.80
C ALA A 117 14.58 2.10 -8.87
N TYR A 118 15.10 3.19 -9.42
CA TYR A 118 14.32 4.41 -9.64
C TYR A 118 13.13 4.21 -10.60
N GLN A 119 13.34 3.45 -11.68
CA GLN A 119 12.28 3.09 -12.63
C GLN A 119 11.14 2.32 -11.98
N THR A 120 11.42 1.54 -10.92
CA THR A 120 10.35 0.83 -10.21
C THR A 120 9.29 1.75 -9.64
N LEU A 121 9.63 3.00 -9.28
CA LEU A 121 8.65 3.98 -8.83
C LEU A 121 7.59 4.31 -9.90
N TYR A 122 7.94 4.17 -11.17
CA TYR A 122 7.03 4.48 -12.26
C TYR A 122 6.23 3.25 -12.70
N SER A 123 6.88 2.10 -12.80
CA SER A 123 6.18 0.85 -13.10
C SER A 123 5.24 0.44 -11.97
N GLY A 124 5.71 0.46 -10.72
CA GLY A 124 4.95 0.02 -9.55
C GLY A 124 3.86 0.99 -9.08
N LEU A 125 3.91 2.26 -9.47
CA LEU A 125 2.81 3.22 -9.25
C LEU A 125 1.88 3.36 -10.45
N ASN A 126 2.05 2.51 -11.48
CA ASN A 126 1.33 2.58 -12.76
C ASN A 126 1.34 4.01 -13.38
N SER A 127 2.45 4.72 -13.22
CA SER A 127 2.66 6.06 -13.80
C SER A 127 3.60 6.04 -15.00
N MET A 128 4.14 4.87 -15.34
CA MET A 128 4.97 4.69 -16.52
C MET A 128 4.20 5.10 -17.78
N PHE A 129 4.85 5.89 -18.64
CA PHE A 129 4.27 6.46 -19.87
C PHE A 129 3.11 7.44 -19.67
N SER A 130 2.85 7.89 -18.44
CA SER A 130 1.89 8.95 -18.15
C SER A 130 2.61 10.26 -17.83
N ASP A 131 1.95 11.39 -18.08
CA ASP A 131 2.41 12.71 -17.61
C ASP A 131 2.07 12.93 -16.13
N LYS A 132 2.51 11.97 -15.28
CA LYS A 132 2.32 12.00 -13.82
C LYS A 132 3.66 11.74 -13.14
N GLY A 133 4.16 12.75 -12.43
CA GLY A 133 5.32 12.61 -11.56
C GLY A 133 4.97 12.11 -10.16
N ASN A 134 5.99 11.67 -9.42
CA ASN A 134 5.91 11.27 -8.01
C ASN A 134 6.64 12.25 -7.06
N GLN A 135 7.04 13.42 -7.57
CA GLN A 135 7.80 14.46 -6.87
C GLN A 135 9.16 14.03 -6.30
N ILE A 136 9.67 12.86 -6.70
CA ILE A 136 11.02 12.39 -6.36
C ILE A 136 11.85 12.45 -7.63
N SER A 137 12.72 13.45 -7.77
CA SER A 137 13.65 13.49 -8.90
C SER A 137 14.70 12.38 -8.76
N ARG A 138 15.37 12.03 -9.87
CA ARG A 138 16.50 11.10 -9.84
C ARG A 138 17.58 11.52 -8.83
N SER A 139 17.80 12.83 -8.70
CA SER A 139 18.80 13.36 -7.77
C SER A 139 18.34 13.30 -6.31
N ASP A 140 17.03 13.42 -6.04
CA ASP A 140 16.47 13.24 -4.70
C ASP A 140 16.53 11.77 -4.29
N TYR A 141 16.26 10.86 -5.23
CA TYR A 141 16.33 9.42 -4.98
C TYR A 141 17.69 8.98 -4.45
N ALA A 142 18.78 9.53 -4.99
CA ALA A 142 20.15 9.25 -4.54
C ALA A 142 20.51 9.89 -3.18
N LYS A 143 19.72 10.88 -2.71
CA LYS A 143 19.93 11.59 -1.44
C LYS A 143 19.14 11.01 -0.27
N GLY A 144 18.51 9.85 -0.45
CA GLY A 144 17.78 9.16 0.61
C GLY A 144 16.26 9.26 0.52
N TYR A 145 15.71 9.89 -0.53
CA TYR A 145 14.28 9.82 -0.87
C TYR A 145 13.99 8.53 -1.66
N THR A 146 14.49 7.41 -1.15
CA THR A 146 14.53 6.12 -1.84
C THR A 146 13.32 5.29 -1.46
N LEU A 147 12.54 4.88 -2.47
CA LEU A 147 11.45 3.92 -2.35
C LEU A 147 11.64 2.82 -3.41
N TYR A 148 11.17 1.62 -3.10
CA TYR A 148 11.18 0.48 -4.01
C TYR A 148 9.76 0.00 -4.17
N ALA A 149 9.25 0.00 -5.40
CA ALA A 149 7.89 -0.43 -5.68
C ALA A 149 7.92 -1.75 -6.45
N PHE A 150 7.05 -2.68 -6.06
CA PHE A 150 6.92 -3.98 -6.71
C PHE A 150 5.47 -4.11 -7.14
N ASP A 151 5.26 -4.25 -8.45
CA ASP A 151 3.95 -4.60 -8.97
C ASP A 151 3.78 -6.11 -8.92
N MET A 152 2.79 -6.57 -8.16
CA MET A 152 2.42 -7.98 -8.02
C MET A 152 1.15 -8.32 -8.80
N THR A 153 0.59 -7.37 -9.56
CA THR A 153 -0.60 -7.64 -10.36
C THR A 153 -0.25 -8.62 -11.49
N PRO A 154 -1.02 -9.71 -11.68
CA PRO A 154 -0.73 -10.72 -12.71
C PRO A 154 -0.64 -10.15 -14.13
N ASP A 155 -1.33 -9.04 -14.37
CA ASP A 155 -1.46 -8.35 -15.64
C ASP A 155 -0.62 -7.07 -15.74
N LEU A 156 0.10 -6.70 -14.66
CA LEU A 156 0.90 -5.48 -14.56
C LEU A 156 0.12 -4.21 -14.91
N ALA A 157 -1.19 -4.22 -14.64
CA ALA A 157 -2.10 -3.15 -14.98
C ALA A 157 -2.90 -2.74 -13.75
N SER A 158 -3.15 -1.43 -13.63
CA SER A 158 -4.11 -0.89 -12.68
C SER A 158 -5.33 -0.40 -13.47
N GLY A 159 -6.48 -1.05 -13.29
CA GLY A 159 -7.65 -0.86 -14.14
C GLY A 159 -8.89 -1.68 -13.74
N GLY A 160 -10.04 -1.34 -14.34
CA GLY A 160 -11.40 -1.68 -13.89
C GLY A 160 -11.87 -3.14 -14.01
N HIS A 161 -10.96 -4.10 -13.82
CA HIS A 161 -11.28 -5.53 -13.80
C HIS A 161 -10.61 -6.19 -12.59
N PHE A 162 -11.18 -7.31 -12.15
CA PHE A 162 -10.64 -8.07 -11.03
C PHE A 162 -9.57 -9.03 -11.52
N ASN A 163 -8.40 -8.95 -10.89
CA ASN A 163 -7.43 -10.04 -10.96
C ASN A 163 -7.92 -11.21 -10.07
N LEU A 164 -7.66 -12.44 -10.52
CA LEU A 164 -7.93 -13.63 -9.72
C LEU A 164 -7.12 -13.56 -8.43
N ARG A 165 -7.82 -13.57 -7.30
CA ARG A 165 -7.18 -13.57 -5.99
C ARG A 165 -6.42 -14.86 -5.77
N LYS A 166 -5.19 -14.71 -5.29
CA LYS A 166 -4.35 -15.81 -4.85
C LYS A 166 -3.91 -15.52 -3.42
N ASN A 167 -4.12 -16.50 -2.55
CA ASN A 167 -3.52 -16.49 -1.22
C ASN A 167 -2.11 -17.05 -1.36
N GLY A 168 -1.13 -16.35 -0.80
CA GLY A 168 0.26 -16.71 -0.95
C GLY A 168 1.14 -16.11 0.12
N ASN A 169 2.39 -16.57 0.18
CA ASN A 169 3.40 -16.01 1.06
C ASN A 169 4.21 -14.96 0.30
N VAL A 170 4.28 -13.75 0.86
CA VAL A 170 5.13 -12.68 0.37
C VAL A 170 6.33 -12.52 1.31
N ARG A 171 7.54 -12.74 0.80
CA ARG A 171 8.80 -12.55 1.53
C ARG A 171 9.62 -11.44 0.91
N LEU A 172 9.89 -10.39 1.68
CA LEU A 172 10.85 -9.34 1.30
C LEU A 172 12.25 -9.71 1.81
N GLU A 173 13.21 -9.80 0.90
CA GLU A 173 14.63 -9.97 1.22
C GLU A 173 15.39 -8.68 0.95
N MET A 174 16.13 -8.22 1.96
CA MET A 174 16.95 -7.02 1.90
C MET A 174 18.32 -7.30 2.52
N GLN A 175 19.39 -6.88 1.84
CA GLN A 175 20.75 -6.93 2.37
C GLN A 175 21.45 -5.61 2.13
N PHE A 176 22.05 -5.05 3.19
CA PHE A 176 22.85 -3.82 3.12
C PHE A 176 24.29 -4.10 2.69
N GLU A 177 24.87 -3.16 1.94
CA GLU A 177 26.26 -3.23 1.50
C GLU A 177 27.25 -3.09 2.67
N HIS A 178 26.93 -2.25 3.63
CA HIS A 178 27.70 -2.04 4.86
C HIS A 178 26.85 -2.29 6.10
N ALA A 179 27.51 -2.62 7.20
CA ALA A 179 26.84 -2.76 8.47
C ALA A 179 26.16 -1.45 8.83
N LEU A 180 24.87 -1.52 9.18
CA LEU A 180 24.14 -0.36 9.63
C LEU A 180 24.83 0.26 10.84
N THR A 181 25.14 1.55 10.78
CA THR A 181 25.78 2.31 11.86
C THR A 181 24.78 2.74 12.94
N ARG A 182 23.49 2.74 12.60
CA ARG A 182 22.35 3.04 13.46
C ARG A 182 21.20 2.11 13.13
N SER A 183 20.26 1.92 14.07
CA SER A 183 19.02 1.22 13.77
C SER A 183 18.22 1.99 12.72
N VAL A 184 17.61 1.28 11.78
CA VAL A 184 16.75 1.85 10.73
C VAL A 184 15.38 1.18 10.78
N ASN A 185 14.34 1.99 10.61
CA ASN A 185 12.98 1.50 10.45
C ASN A 185 12.69 1.36 8.95
N VAL A 186 12.35 0.14 8.54
CA VAL A 186 11.84 -0.14 7.20
C VAL A 186 10.33 -0.07 7.27
N VAL A 187 9.74 0.77 6.43
CA VAL A 187 8.28 0.85 6.27
C VAL A 187 7.90 0.08 5.01
N VAL A 188 7.00 -0.88 5.17
CA VAL A 188 6.42 -1.65 4.07
C VAL A 188 4.98 -1.16 3.90
N TYR A 189 4.67 -0.68 2.70
CA TYR A 189 3.32 -0.30 2.28
C TYR A 189 2.85 -1.33 1.25
N ALA A 190 1.68 -1.91 1.47
CA ALA A 190 1.03 -2.82 0.53
C ALA A 190 -0.40 -2.34 0.24
N GLU A 191 -0.77 -2.36 -1.03
CA GLU A 191 -2.14 -2.13 -1.48
C GLU A 191 -2.60 -3.32 -2.32
N TYR A 192 -3.80 -3.83 -2.03
CA TYR A 192 -4.37 -4.99 -2.72
C TYR A 192 -5.91 -5.00 -2.64
N ASP A 193 -6.54 -5.72 -3.57
CA ASP A 193 -8.00 -5.83 -3.61
C ASP A 193 -8.53 -6.70 -2.47
N ALA A 194 -9.49 -6.18 -1.71
CA ALA A 194 -10.25 -6.91 -0.70
C ALA A 194 -11.77 -6.82 -1.00
N VAL A 195 -12.56 -7.72 -0.40
CA VAL A 195 -14.03 -7.69 -0.53
C VAL A 195 -14.61 -7.68 0.88
N VAL A 196 -15.59 -6.81 1.07
CA VAL A 196 -16.48 -6.86 2.24
C VAL A 196 -17.70 -7.68 1.84
N GLU A 197 -17.96 -8.75 2.57
CA GLU A 197 -19.15 -9.57 2.38
C GLU A 197 -20.16 -9.31 3.50
N VAL A 198 -21.44 -9.22 3.14
CA VAL A 198 -22.55 -9.08 4.08
C VAL A 198 -23.51 -10.25 3.90
N ASP A 199 -23.75 -11.00 4.97
CA ASP A 199 -24.68 -12.13 4.95
C ASP A 199 -26.14 -11.73 5.19
N LYS A 200 -27.03 -12.73 5.12
CA LYS A 200 -28.46 -12.55 5.38
C LYS A 200 -28.78 -12.01 6.78
N THR A 201 -27.92 -12.30 7.76
CA THR A 201 -28.02 -11.81 9.15
C THR A 201 -27.34 -10.47 9.39
N ARG A 202 -26.81 -9.83 8.33
CA ARG A 202 -26.08 -8.55 8.38
C ARG A 202 -24.73 -8.64 9.09
N ASN A 203 -24.17 -9.83 9.25
CA ASN A 203 -22.78 -9.96 9.66
C ASN A 203 -21.89 -9.49 8.51
N VAL A 204 -20.83 -8.77 8.88
CA VAL A 204 -19.85 -8.24 7.95
C VAL A 204 -18.59 -9.08 8.05
N PHE A 205 -18.19 -9.67 6.94
CA PHE A 205 -16.93 -10.38 6.80
C PHE A 205 -15.99 -9.56 5.93
N ILE A 206 -14.73 -9.48 6.33
CA ILE A 206 -13.66 -8.90 5.54
C ILE A 206 -12.67 -10.05 5.38
N ASP A 207 -12.46 -10.51 4.15
CA ASP A 207 -11.51 -11.61 3.88
C ASP A 207 -10.13 -11.29 4.49
N PHE A 208 -9.49 -12.32 5.05
CA PHE A 208 -8.08 -12.36 5.44
C PHE A 208 -7.28 -13.14 4.41
#